data_AF-A0A0Q8MPX9-F1
#
_entry.id   AF-A0A0Q8MPX9-F1
#
_cell.length_a   1.000
_cell.length_b   1.000
_cell.length_c   1.000
_cell.angle_alpha   90.00
_cell.angle_beta   90.00
_cell.angle_gamma   90.00
#
_symmetry.space_group_name_H-M   'P 1'
#
loop_
_entity.id
_entity.type
_entity.pdbx_description
1 polymer ?
#
loop_
_entity_poly.entity_id
_entity_poly.type
_entity_poly.pdbx_seq_one_letter_code
_entity_poly.pdbx_strand_id
1 'polypeptide(L)'
;MRRVIAIVALSALAAASAAQAETWKPYAKTATGLEWSYDADYSYRDGQSGRIVVMQAVGKPGAEPRMGPSGPGKADGVGFVTALDCKGKTLISLGGYSPKKPLELSANWRTGNVAAAKSAEDKALLDVVCSAADQVATK
;
A
#
# COMPACT_ATOMS: atom_id res chain seq x y z
N MET A 1 -37.82 -30.26 42.35
CA MET A 1 -38.04 -28.85 42.00
C MET A 1 -36.87 -28.35 41.16
N ARG A 2 -37.19 -28.04 39.90
CA ARG A 2 -36.54 -27.18 38.89
C ARG A 2 -35.01 -26.95 39.00
N ARG A 3 -34.30 -27.66 38.11
CA ARG A 3 -32.94 -27.36 37.63
C ARG A 3 -32.99 -26.06 36.83
N VAL A 4 -32.35 -24.99 37.31
CA VAL A 4 -32.12 -23.75 36.56
C VAL A 4 -30.72 -23.26 36.94
N ILE A 5 -30.05 -22.59 36.01
CA ILE A 5 -28.70 -22.02 36.04
C ILE A 5 -27.66 -23.06 35.54
N ALA A 6 -27.00 -22.94 34.38
CA ALA A 6 -26.59 -21.76 33.64
C ALA A 6 -26.61 -22.02 32.12
N ILE A 7 -27.37 -21.23 31.37
CA ILE A 7 -27.24 -21.07 29.91
C ILE A 7 -26.92 -19.60 29.67
N VAL A 8 -25.68 -19.16 29.91
CA VAL A 8 -25.16 -17.87 29.40
C VAL A 8 -23.63 -17.92 29.38
N ALA A 9 -23.01 -18.57 28.38
CA ALA A 9 -21.56 -18.47 28.18
C ALA A 9 -21.11 -18.81 26.75
N LEU A 10 -21.88 -18.46 25.71
CA LEU A 10 -21.44 -18.68 24.31
C LEU A 10 -21.69 -17.48 23.38
N SER A 11 -21.59 -16.26 23.89
CA SER A 11 -21.71 -15.03 23.08
C SER A 11 -20.39 -14.28 22.86
N ALA A 12 -19.24 -14.84 23.26
CA ALA A 12 -17.95 -14.14 23.22
C ALA A 12 -17.11 -14.41 21.94
N LEU A 13 -17.74 -14.80 20.83
CA LEU A 13 -17.03 -15.09 19.56
C LEU A 13 -17.54 -14.25 18.38
N ALA A 14 -17.75 -12.95 18.59
CA ALA A 14 -18.15 -12.03 17.52
C ALA A 14 -17.25 -10.78 17.41
N ALA A 15 -16.09 -10.76 18.06
CA ALA A 15 -15.02 -9.83 17.70
C ALA A 15 -14.12 -10.46 16.62
N ALA A 16 -14.74 -10.96 15.54
CA ALA A 16 -14.04 -11.03 14.28
C ALA A 16 -13.82 -9.57 13.88
N SER A 17 -12.62 -9.04 14.14
CA SER A 17 -12.18 -7.83 13.45
C SER A 17 -12.37 -8.10 11.97
N ALA A 18 -13.40 -7.51 11.37
CA ALA A 18 -13.50 -7.47 9.93
C ALA A 18 -12.17 -6.89 9.46
N ALA A 19 -11.36 -7.71 8.77
CA ALA A 19 -10.16 -7.22 8.12
C ALA A 19 -10.62 -6.09 7.21
N GLN A 20 -10.32 -4.85 7.59
CA GLN A 20 -10.63 -3.69 6.77
C GLN A 20 -9.90 -3.91 5.46
N ALA A 21 -10.65 -3.96 4.36
CA ALA A 21 -10.05 -4.03 3.04
C ALA A 21 -9.23 -2.75 2.83
N GLU A 22 -7.97 -2.90 2.44
CA GLU A 22 -7.06 -1.79 2.17
C GLU A 22 -7.64 -0.86 1.09
N THR A 23 -7.44 0.44 1.25
CA THR A 23 -7.95 1.49 0.37
C THR A 23 -6.99 1.72 -0.79
N TRP A 24 -7.08 0.85 -1.80
CA TRP A 24 -6.31 0.99 -3.03
C TRP A 24 -6.87 2.09 -3.94
N LYS A 25 -6.00 3.00 -4.38
CA LYS A 25 -6.32 4.11 -5.29
C LYS A 25 -5.62 3.93 -6.64
N PRO A 26 -6.35 3.86 -7.76
CA PRO A 26 -5.75 3.76 -9.09
C PRO A 26 -5.05 5.07 -9.47
N TYR A 27 -3.95 4.97 -10.22
CA TYR A 27 -3.22 6.16 -10.69
C TYR A 27 -2.68 6.07 -12.12
N ALA A 28 -2.52 4.87 -12.69
CA ALA A 28 -2.12 4.74 -14.09
C ALA A 28 -2.73 3.50 -14.74
N LYS A 29 -2.96 3.58 -16.05
CA LYS A 29 -3.36 2.45 -16.89
C LYS A 29 -2.54 2.46 -18.17
N THR A 30 -1.80 1.39 -18.44
CA THR A 30 -0.99 1.27 -19.65
C THR A 30 -1.86 0.86 -20.85
N ALA A 31 -1.34 1.06 -22.07
CA ALA A 31 -2.01 0.60 -23.29
C ALA A 31 -2.21 -0.93 -23.34
N THR A 32 -1.35 -1.69 -22.65
CA THR A 32 -1.47 -3.14 -22.49
C THR A 32 -2.50 -3.56 -21.44
N GLY A 33 -3.18 -2.58 -20.83
CA GLY A 33 -4.20 -2.79 -19.80
C GLY A 33 -3.64 -3.04 -18.40
N LEU A 34 -2.34 -2.85 -18.14
CA LEU A 34 -1.84 -2.92 -16.76
C LEU A 34 -2.38 -1.72 -15.99
N GLU A 35 -2.98 -1.97 -14.84
CA GLU A 35 -3.47 -0.92 -13.96
C GLU A 35 -2.59 -0.84 -12.73
N TRP A 36 -2.18 0.38 -12.40
CA TRP A 36 -1.37 0.66 -11.24
C TRP A 36 -2.22 1.35 -10.19
N SER A 37 -2.08 0.87 -8.96
CA SER A 37 -2.72 1.44 -7.78
C SER A 37 -1.72 1.64 -6.65
N TYR A 38 -2.06 2.49 -5.69
CA TYR A 38 -1.33 2.63 -4.44
C TYR A 38 -2.27 2.46 -3.24
N ASP A 39 -1.77 1.92 -2.13
CA ASP A 39 -2.52 1.75 -0.90
C ASP A 39 -2.49 3.04 -0.08
N ALA A 40 -3.64 3.69 0.07
CA ALA A 40 -3.79 4.90 0.85
C ALA A 40 -3.66 4.65 2.37
N ASP A 41 -4.02 3.46 2.85
CA ASP A 41 -3.95 3.10 4.27
C ASP A 41 -2.52 2.77 4.70
N TYR A 42 -1.71 2.24 3.77
CA TYR A 42 -0.27 2.11 3.97
C TYR A 42 0.46 3.46 3.89
N SER A 43 -0.08 4.46 3.20
CA SER A 43 0.64 5.69 2.88
C SER A 43 0.92 6.53 4.13
N TYR A 44 2.17 6.98 4.31
CA TYR A 44 2.57 7.83 5.43
C TYR A 44 3.69 8.81 5.06
N ARG A 45 3.79 9.91 5.81
CA ARG A 45 4.97 10.78 5.78
C ARG A 45 6.01 10.24 6.74
N ASP A 46 7.21 9.96 6.25
CA ASP A 46 8.33 9.58 7.09
C ASP A 46 8.85 10.80 7.87
N GLY A 47 8.83 10.75 9.20
CA GLY A 47 9.21 11.88 10.05
C GLY A 47 10.69 12.28 9.94
N GLN A 48 11.56 11.34 9.55
CA GLN A 48 13.00 11.62 9.41
C GLN A 48 13.35 12.30 8.10
N SER A 49 12.79 11.82 6.98
CA SER A 49 13.12 12.33 5.64
C SER A 49 12.10 13.32 5.08
N GLY A 50 10.89 13.39 5.67
CA GLY A 50 9.77 14.18 5.17
C GLY A 50 9.12 13.65 3.89
N ARG A 51 9.62 12.52 3.36
CA ARG A 51 9.12 11.87 2.14
C ARG A 51 7.83 11.13 2.40
N ILE A 52 6.97 11.03 1.38
CA ILE A 52 5.76 10.21 1.44
C ILE A 52 6.11 8.79 1.02
N VAL A 53 5.95 7.82 1.92
CA VAL A 53 6.13 6.41 1.64
C VAL A 53 4.79 5.83 1.26
N VAL A 54 4.74 5.17 0.10
CA VAL A 54 3.53 4.51 -0.41
C VAL A 54 3.83 3.10 -0.86
N MET A 55 2.82 2.25 -0.82
CA MET A 55 2.86 0.94 -1.44
C MET A 55 2.10 0.97 -2.75
N GLN A 56 2.75 0.52 -3.81
CA GLN A 56 2.20 0.41 -5.15
C GLN A 56 1.96 -1.05 -5.47
N ALA A 57 1.02 -1.28 -6.37
CA ALA A 57 0.75 -2.59 -6.93
C ALA A 57 0.37 -2.50 -8.41
N VAL A 58 0.58 -3.61 -9.11
CA VAL A 58 0.17 -3.78 -10.51
C VAL A 58 -0.93 -4.82 -10.56
N GLY A 59 -2.13 -4.38 -10.95
CA GLY A 59 -3.25 -5.26 -11.28
C GLY A 59 -2.99 -6.00 -12.60
N LYS A 60 -3.14 -7.33 -12.58
CA LYS A 60 -3.05 -8.13 -13.81
C LYS A 60 -4.22 -7.83 -14.73
N PRO A 61 -4.02 -7.82 -16.06
CA PRO A 61 -5.13 -7.67 -16.99
C PRO A 61 -6.11 -8.84 -16.85
N GLY A 62 -7.37 -8.54 -16.53
CA GLY A 62 -8.44 -9.54 -16.39
C GLY A 62 -8.70 -10.04 -14.96
N ALA A 63 -8.00 -9.53 -13.93
CA ALA A 63 -8.33 -9.81 -12.54
C ALA A 63 -9.40 -8.84 -12.00
N GLU A 64 -10.36 -9.34 -11.21
CA GLU A 64 -11.39 -8.55 -10.51
C GLU A 64 -11.45 -8.94 -9.01
N PRO A 65 -11.35 -7.98 -8.06
CA PRO A 65 -11.02 -6.57 -8.29
C PRO A 65 -9.58 -6.42 -8.80
N ARG A 66 -9.37 -5.46 -9.69
CA ARG A 66 -8.08 -5.22 -10.36
C ARG A 66 -7.05 -4.52 -9.46
N MET A 67 -7.37 -4.35 -8.18
CA MET A 67 -6.68 -3.47 -7.25
C MET A 67 -5.87 -4.25 -6.24
N GLY A 68 -4.55 -4.14 -6.36
CA GLY A 68 -3.55 -4.52 -5.36
C GLY A 68 -3.56 -5.98 -4.87
N PRO A 69 -2.43 -6.49 -4.36
CA PRO A 69 -2.50 -7.56 -3.36
C PRO A 69 -3.17 -7.03 -2.09
N SER A 70 -3.69 -7.92 -1.26
CA SER A 70 -4.14 -7.62 0.10
C SER A 70 -3.01 -7.27 1.10
N GLY A 71 -1.90 -6.75 0.56
CA GLY A 71 -0.70 -6.34 1.29
C GLY A 71 0.60 -7.05 0.87
N PRO A 72 1.73 -6.69 1.49
CA PRO A 72 3.04 -7.26 1.23
C PRO A 72 3.13 -8.77 1.43
N GLY A 73 3.71 -9.47 0.45
CA GLY A 73 3.95 -10.92 0.53
C GLY A 73 2.68 -11.78 0.46
N LYS A 74 1.52 -11.17 0.17
CA LYS A 74 0.28 -11.91 -0.10
C LYS A 74 0.32 -12.55 -1.49
N ALA A 75 -0.41 -13.65 -1.63
CA ALA A 75 -0.36 -14.48 -2.83
C ALA A 75 -1.03 -13.84 -4.07
N ASP A 76 -1.76 -12.75 -3.86
CA ASP A 76 -2.65 -12.09 -4.80
C ASP A 76 -2.00 -10.92 -5.57
N GLY A 77 -0.71 -10.62 -5.35
CA GLY A 77 -0.11 -9.51 -6.08
C GLY A 77 1.40 -9.31 -5.94
N VAL A 78 1.89 -8.49 -6.87
CA VAL A 78 3.28 -8.03 -6.95
C VAL A 78 3.23 -6.51 -6.83
N GLY A 79 4.19 -5.94 -6.11
CA GLY A 79 4.23 -4.50 -5.96
C GLY A 79 5.55 -4.00 -5.41
N PHE A 80 5.55 -2.71 -5.10
CA PHE A 80 6.73 -1.96 -4.70
C PHE A 80 6.39 -1.03 -3.57
N VAL A 81 7.35 -0.76 -2.70
CA VAL A 81 7.27 0.37 -1.76
C VAL A 81 8.22 1.43 -2.26
N THR A 82 7.70 2.65 -2.36
CA THR A 82 8.41 3.80 -2.93
C THR A 82 8.27 4.98 -1.99
N ALA A 83 9.36 5.73 -1.81
CA ALA A 83 9.33 7.02 -1.11
C ALA A 83 9.41 8.14 -2.13
N LEU A 84 8.51 9.11 -1.98
CA LEU A 84 8.34 10.24 -2.87
C LEU A 84 8.76 11.52 -2.15
N ASP A 85 9.61 12.29 -2.82
CA ASP A 85 9.82 13.69 -2.48
C ASP A 85 8.93 14.55 -3.37
N CYS A 86 7.85 15.06 -2.78
CA CYS A 86 6.89 15.91 -3.46
C CYS A 86 7.45 17.28 -3.86
N LYS A 87 8.48 17.78 -3.16
CA LYS A 87 9.12 19.05 -3.49
C LYS A 87 10.10 18.86 -4.64
N GLY A 88 10.93 17.83 -4.56
CA GLY A 88 11.94 17.49 -5.57
C GLY A 88 11.37 16.79 -6.82
N LYS A 89 10.12 16.31 -6.76
CA LYS A 89 9.51 15.43 -7.77
C LYS A 89 10.39 14.21 -8.09
N THR A 90 10.90 13.60 -7.03
CA THR A 90 11.80 12.45 -7.11
C THR A 90 11.27 11.28 -6.31
N LEU A 91 11.76 10.09 -6.63
CA LEU A 91 11.37 8.85 -5.98
C LEU A 91 12.57 7.98 -5.64
N ILE A 92 12.39 7.15 -4.61
CA ILE A 92 13.34 6.12 -4.17
C ILE A 92 12.56 4.82 -4.10
N SER A 93 13.01 3.79 -4.82
CA SER A 93 12.48 2.43 -4.63
C SER A 93 13.04 1.86 -3.32
N LEU A 94 12.18 1.55 -2.36
CA LEU A 94 12.58 0.99 -1.07
C LEU A 94 12.71 -0.53 -1.14
N GLY A 95 11.87 -1.17 -1.95
CA GLY A 95 11.81 -2.62 -2.07
C GLY A 95 10.63 -3.07 -2.93
N GLY A 96 10.72 -4.30 -3.41
CA GLY A 96 9.64 -4.97 -4.12
C GLY A 96 9.17 -6.20 -3.36
N TYR A 97 7.94 -6.63 -3.61
CA TYR A 97 7.35 -7.82 -3.00
C TYR A 97 6.54 -8.61 -4.03
N SER A 98 6.39 -9.91 -3.78
CA SER A 98 5.64 -10.83 -4.63
C SER A 98 5.16 -12.04 -3.80
N PRO A 99 4.31 -12.93 -4.35
CA PRO A 99 3.91 -14.15 -3.66
C PRO A 99 5.08 -15.06 -3.27
N LYS A 100 6.22 -14.94 -3.98
CA LYS A 100 7.43 -15.75 -3.76
C LYS A 100 8.51 -15.01 -2.96
N LYS A 101 8.33 -13.71 -2.70
CA LYS A 101 9.34 -12.86 -2.05
C LYS A 101 8.66 -11.89 -1.08
N PRO A 102 8.88 -12.02 0.24
CA PRO A 102 8.33 -11.06 1.19
C PRO A 102 8.90 -9.65 0.92
N LEU A 103 8.21 -8.63 1.41
CA LEU A 103 8.71 -7.27 1.31
C LEU A 103 9.96 -7.09 2.18
N GLU A 104 11.04 -6.68 1.54
CA GLU A 104 12.28 -6.28 2.19
C GLU A 104 12.59 -4.84 1.81
N LEU A 105 12.60 -3.95 2.80
CA LEU A 105 12.95 -2.54 2.61
C LEU A 105 14.45 -2.37 2.84
N SER A 106 15.13 -1.63 1.95
CA SER A 106 16.54 -1.28 2.15
C SER A 106 16.72 -0.47 3.44
N ALA A 107 17.56 -0.94 4.38
CA ALA A 107 17.77 -0.26 5.66
C ALA A 107 18.23 1.20 5.52
N ASN A 108 18.94 1.52 4.44
CA ASN A 108 19.52 2.83 4.18
C ASN A 108 18.73 3.65 3.15
N TRP A 109 17.47 3.31 2.88
CA TRP A 109 16.69 3.99 1.84
C TRP A 109 16.56 5.50 2.05
N ARG A 110 16.55 5.97 3.30
CA ARG A 110 16.42 7.40 3.65
C ARG A 110 17.61 8.23 3.17
N THR A 111 18.78 7.61 3.05
CA THR A 111 20.03 8.20 2.55
C THR A 111 20.40 7.68 1.16
N GLY A 112 19.54 6.86 0.55
CA GLY A 112 19.76 6.26 -0.75
C GLY A 112 19.72 7.27 -1.90
N ASN A 113 20.27 6.86 -3.04
CA ASN A 113 20.26 7.67 -4.25
C ASN A 113 18.83 7.95 -4.71
N VAL A 114 18.56 9.22 -4.90
CA VAL A 114 17.29 9.75 -5.35
C VAL A 114 17.24 9.69 -6.88
N ALA A 115 16.16 9.15 -7.44
CA ALA A 115 15.94 9.15 -8.88
C ALA A 115 14.85 10.17 -9.25
N ALA A 116 15.09 10.97 -10.28
CA ALA A 116 14.03 11.78 -10.88
C ALA A 116 12.95 10.86 -11.48
N ALA A 117 11.68 11.25 -11.35
CA ALA A 117 10.57 10.57 -12.03
C ALA A 117 10.72 10.68 -13.54
N LYS A 118 10.89 9.54 -14.22
CA LYS A 118 11.17 9.49 -15.66
C LYS A 118 9.96 9.01 -16.45
N SER A 119 9.31 7.97 -15.95
CA SER A 119 8.17 7.34 -16.63
C SER A 119 6.88 8.17 -16.51
N ALA A 120 5.87 7.82 -17.29
CA ALA A 120 4.54 8.43 -17.17
C ALA A 120 3.88 8.01 -15.85
N GLU A 121 4.11 6.77 -15.43
CA GLU A 121 3.61 6.17 -14.19
C GLU A 121 4.23 6.83 -12.96
N ASP A 122 5.54 7.13 -12.98
CA ASP A 122 6.23 7.83 -11.89
C ASP A 122 5.63 9.22 -11.65
N LYS A 123 5.35 9.93 -12.76
CA LYS A 123 4.77 11.28 -12.72
C LYS A 123 3.32 11.23 -12.25
N ALA A 124 2.54 10.29 -12.76
CA ALA A 124 1.16 10.08 -12.32
C ALA A 124 1.09 9.73 -10.83
N LEU A 125 1.99 8.88 -10.33
CA LEU A 125 2.10 8.57 -8.91
C LEU A 125 2.41 9.82 -8.09
N LEU A 126 3.44 10.59 -8.47
CA LEU A 126 3.78 11.84 -7.80
C LEU A 126 2.60 12.79 -7.75
N ASP A 127 1.88 12.97 -8.86
CA ASP A 127 0.76 13.90 -8.92
C ASP A 127 -0.37 13.48 -7.95
N VAL A 128 -0.80 12.22 -7.98
CA VAL A 128 -1.89 11.77 -7.09
C VAL A 128 -1.46 11.72 -5.62
N VAL A 129 -0.26 11.22 -5.31
CA VAL A 129 0.21 11.09 -3.92
C VAL A 129 0.51 12.46 -3.33
N CYS A 130 1.17 13.34 -4.08
CA CYS A 130 1.55 14.65 -3.57
C CYS A 130 0.35 15.59 -3.41
N SER A 131 -0.73 15.41 -4.20
CA SER A 131 -1.99 16.13 -3.97
C SER A 131 -2.66 15.78 -2.63
N ALA A 132 -2.36 14.60 -2.07
CA ALA A 132 -2.90 14.11 -0.81
C ALA A 132 -1.87 14.11 0.33
N ALA A 133 -0.67 14.66 0.12
CA ALA A 133 0.45 14.55 1.06
C ALA A 133 0.22 15.24 2.41
N ASP A 134 -0.72 16.17 2.50
CA ASP A 134 -1.07 16.84 3.76
C ASP A 134 -2.10 16.04 4.58
N GLN A 135 -2.73 15.03 3.96
CA GLN A 135 -3.75 14.18 4.60
C GLN A 135 -3.17 12.89 5.16
N VAL A 136 -1.91 12.55 4.85
CA VAL A 136 -1.28 11.32 5.33
C VAL A 136 -0.70 11.52 6.73
N ALA A 137 -0.84 10.49 7.58
CA ALA A 137 -0.24 10.50 8.90
C ALA A 137 1.29 10.52 8.82
N THR A 138 1.93 11.13 9.82
CA THR A 138 3.39 11.07 9.97
C THR A 138 3.76 9.86 10.84
N LYS A 139 4.75 9.08 10.41
CA LYS A 139 5.30 7.93 11.16
C LYS A 139 6.82 8.03 11.27
#